data_AF-A0A538CJA5-F1
#
_entry.id   AF-A0A538CJA5-F1
#
_cell.length_a   1.000
_cell.length_b   1.000
_cell.length_c   1.000
_cell.angle_alpha   90.00
_cell.angle_beta   90.00
_cell.angle_gamma   90.00
#
_symmetry.space_group_name_H-M   'P 1'
#
loop_
_entity.id
_entity.type
_entity.pdbx_description
1 polymer ?
#
loop_
_entity_poly.entity_id
_entity_poly.type
_entity_poly.pdbx_seq_one_letter_code
_entity_poly.pdbx_strand_id
1 'polypeptide(L)' 'WPSAEQPHVFVCGSTRFVDVAADGLVALGYEPLSIRTERFGATGG' A
#
# COMPACT_ATOMS: atom_id res chain seq x y z
N TRP A 1 -6.60 -8.94 -8.00
CA TRP A 1 -7.68 -8.24 -8.71
C TRP A 1 -7.08 -7.27 -9.71
N PRO A 2 -7.58 -7.23 -10.95
CA PRO A 2 -7.18 -6.23 -11.92
C PRO A 2 -7.37 -4.81 -11.39
N SER A 3 -6.44 -3.90 -11.66
CA SER A 3 -6.55 -2.48 -11.29
C SER A 3 -7.74 -1.79 -11.98
N ALA A 4 -8.12 -2.26 -13.17
CA ALA A 4 -9.28 -1.76 -13.93
C ALA A 4 -10.62 -1.90 -13.19
N GLU A 5 -10.72 -2.84 -12.24
CA GLU A 5 -11.91 -3.02 -11.39
C GLU A 5 -11.94 -2.06 -10.19
N GLN A 6 -10.94 -1.16 -10.06
CA GLN A 6 -10.81 -0.18 -8.99
C GLN A 6 -10.96 -0.78 -7.57
N PRO A 7 -10.23 -1.87 -7.24
CA PRO A 7 -10.34 -2.47 -5.93
C PRO A 7 -9.75 -1.54 -4.85
N HIS A 8 -10.34 -1.59 -3.66
CA HIS A 8 -9.72 -1.04 -2.47
C HIS A 8 -8.62 -1.98 -1.97
N VAL A 9 -7.43 -1.42 -1.75
CA VAL A 9 -6.26 -2.17 -1.30
C VAL A 9 -5.81 -1.60 0.05
N PHE A 10 -5.55 -2.47 1.02
CA PHE A 10 -5.01 -2.08 2.31
C PHE A 10 -3.61 -2.67 2.48
N VAL A 11 -2.64 -1.82 2.80
CA VAL A 11 -1.24 -2.21 3.02
C VAL A 11 -0.86 -1.80 4.43
N CYS A 12 -0.40 -2.77 5.23
CA CYS A 12 0.07 -2.51 6.58
C CYS A 12 1.44 -3.14 6.83
N GLY A 13 2.32 -2.43 7.54
CA GLY A 13 3.65 -2.93 7.90
C GLY A 13 4.60 -1.84 8.38
N SER A 14 5.91 -2.11 8.26
CA SER A 14 6.93 -1.11 8.56
C SER A 14 6.90 0.04 7.55
N THR A 15 7.41 1.21 7.94
CA THR A 15 7.46 2.38 7.04
C THR A 15 8.04 2.03 5.67
N ARG A 16 9.22 1.39 5.63
CA ARG A 16 9.88 1.01 4.38
C ARG A 16 9.04 0.04 3.54
N PHE A 17 8.39 -0.93 4.17
CA PHE A 17 7.55 -1.88 3.45
C PHE A 17 6.35 -1.18 2.81
N VAL A 18 5.65 -0.36 3.60
CA VAL A 18 4.45 0.36 3.16
C VAL A 18 4.78 1.29 2.00
N ASP A 19 5.90 2.01 2.04
CA ASP A 19 6.34 2.88 0.93
C ASP A 19 6.52 2.08 -0.36
N VAL A 20 7.36 1.05 -0.31
CA VAL A 20 7.69 0.25 -1.51
C VAL A 20 6.46 -0.45 -2.08
N ALA A 21 5.58 -0.96 -1.22
CA ALA A 21 4.36 -1.62 -1.65
C ALA A 21 3.35 -0.64 -2.28
N ALA A 22 3.16 0.54 -1.69
CA ALA A 22 2.28 1.57 -2.24
C ALA A 22 2.78 2.07 -3.60
N ASP A 23 4.07 2.36 -3.73
CA ASP A 23 4.67 2.79 -5.00
C ASP A 23 4.53 1.72 -6.08
N GLY A 24 4.74 0.45 -5.72
CA GLY A 24 4.56 -0.67 -6.64
C GLY A 24 3.11 -0.82 -7.13
N LEU A 25 2.13 -0.64 -6.25
CA LEU A 25 0.71 -0.68 -6.62
C LEU A 25 0.35 0.44 -7.60
N VAL A 26 0.83 1.66 -7.37
CA VAL A 26 0.61 2.77 -8.30
C VAL A 26 1.27 2.49 -9.66
N ALA A 27 2.49 1.95 -9.67
CA ALA A 27 3.17 1.56 -10.91
C ALA A 27 2.41 0.46 -11.69
N LEU A 28 1.64 -0.38 -11.00
CA LEU A 28 0.75 -1.39 -11.59
C LEU A 28 -0.62 -0.81 -12.04
N GLY A 29 -0.84 0.50 -11.88
CA GLY A 29 -2.03 1.21 -12.34
C GLY A 29 -3.18 1.23 -11.34
N TYR A 30 -2.95 0.89 -10.07
CA TYR A 30 -3.96 1.11 -9.02
C TYR A 30 -4.09 2.62 -8.74
N GLU A 31 -5.32 3.05 -8.50
CA GLU A 31 -5.62 4.45 -8.20
C GLU A 31 -5.13 4.79 -6.77
N PRO A 32 -4.35 5.86 -6.57
CA PRO A 32 -3.75 6.16 -5.27
C PRO A 32 -4.74 6.32 -4.11
N LEU A 33 -5.93 6.88 -4.35
CA LEU A 33 -6.96 7.05 -3.31
C LEU A 33 -7.64 5.71 -2.94
N SER A 34 -7.51 4.68 -3.76
CA SER A 34 -7.99 3.31 -3.48
C SER A 34 -7.04 2.53 -2.57
N ILE A 35 -5.80 3.00 -2.41
CA ILE A 35 -4.75 2.39 -1.58
C ILE A 35 -4.73 3.03 -0.21
N ARG A 36 -5.12 2.28 0.82
CA ARG A 36 -5.07 2.69 2.21
C ARG A 36 -3.83 2.11 2.87
N THR A 37 -2.99 2.97 3.45
CA THR A 37 -1.76 2.55 4.12
C THR A 37 -1.85 2.71 5.62
N GLU A 38 -1.35 1.74 6.37
CA GLU A 38 -1.15 1.83 7.82
C GLU A 38 0.29 1.44 8.16
N ARG A 39 0.94 2.20 9.05
CA ARG A 39 2.32 1.94 9.46
C ARG A 39 2.34 1.62 10.93
N PHE A 40 2.95 0.50 11.28
CA PHE A 40 3.26 0.23 12.68
C PHE A 40 4.63 0.81 13.03
N GLY A 41 4.73 1.41 14.22
CA GLY A 41 5.96 2.00 14.74
C GLY A 41 7.06 0.96 15.00
N ALA A 42 8.25 1.42 15.40
CA ALA A 42 9.37 0.54 15.70
C ALA A 42 8.98 -0.52 16.74
N THR A 43 8.87 -1.78 16.32
CA THR A 43 8.78 -2.92 17.22
C THR A 43 10.19 -3.23 17.71
N GLY A 44 10.66 -2.46 18.71
CA GLY A 44 12.00 -2.60 19.26
C GLY A 44 12.06 -2.06 20.68
N GLY A 45 11.73 -2.94 21.63
CA GLY A 45 12.17 -2.84 23.03
C GLY A 45 13.24 -3.89 23.27
#